data_AF-A0A834KNQ6-F1
#
_entry.id   AF-A0A834KNQ6-F1
#
_cell.length_a   1.000
_cell.length_b   1.000
_cell.length_c   1.000
_cell.angle_alpha   90.00
_cell.angle_beta   90.00
_cell.angle_gamma   90.00
#
_symmetry.space_group_name_H-M   'P 1'
#
loop_
_entity.id
_entity.type
_entity.pdbx_description
1 polymer ?
#
loop_
_entity_poly.entity_id
_entity_poly.type
_entity_poly.pdbx_seq_one_letter_code
_entity_poly.pdbx_strand_id
1 'polypeptide(L)' 'MSGTVEQQGSLIISYDSTRGGVSVVTEKGDSTTSFLLVQEAKPSDSGRYTCNPSNAQPKSITVHVLNGE' A
#
# COMPACT_ATOMS: atom_id res chain seq x y z
N MET A 1 -3.64 15.78 5.62
CA MET A 1 -2.38 15.07 5.97
C MET A 1 -1.83 14.46 4.69
N SER A 2 -0.52 14.28 4.54
CA SER A 2 0.06 13.56 3.39
C SER A 2 0.70 12.29 3.95
N GLY A 3 0.13 11.13 3.64
CA GLY A 3 0.67 9.85 4.06
C GLY A 3 1.15 9.04 2.87
N THR A 4 2.26 8.32 3.06
CA THR A 4 2.84 7.43 2.05
C THR A 4 2.62 6.00 2.51
N VAL A 5 2.27 5.09 1.59
CA VAL A 5 2.23 3.65 1.87
C VAL A 5 3.57 3.05 1.44
N GLU A 6 4.23 2.36 2.36
CA GLU A 6 5.53 1.73 2.15
C GLU A 6 5.40 0.20 2.35
N GLN A 7 5.90 -0.61 1.42
CA GLN A 7 5.97 -2.07 1.57
C GLN A 7 7.35 -2.47 2.06
N GLN A 8 7.42 -3.28 3.11
CA GLN A 8 8.70 -3.66 3.71
C GLN A 8 9.35 -4.83 2.98
N GLY A 9 10.19 -4.50 2.01
CA GLY A 9 10.87 -5.43 1.12
C GLY A 9 11.31 -4.75 -0.18
N SER A 10 12.12 -3.70 -0.08
CA SER A 10 12.83 -3.03 -1.20
C SER A 10 12.02 -2.60 -2.44
N LEU A 11 10.71 -2.38 -2.32
CA LEU A 11 9.94 -1.68 -3.35
C LEU A 11 9.04 -0.67 -2.65
N ILE A 12 9.39 0.62 -2.76
CA ILE A 12 8.43 1.67 -2.46
C ILE A 12 7.29 1.46 -3.45
N ILE A 13 6.13 1.07 -2.95
CA ILE A 13 4.90 1.06 -3.75
C ILE A 13 4.50 2.52 -3.94
N SER A 14 5.08 3.11 -4.97
CA SER A 14 4.79 4.47 -5.41
C SER A 14 3.57 4.48 -6.32
N TYR A 15 3.06 5.67 -6.61
CA TYR A 15 2.09 5.93 -7.67
C TYR A 15 2.53 5.36 -9.03
N ASP A 16 3.83 5.20 -9.26
CA ASP A 16 4.44 4.69 -10.49
C ASP A 16 5.18 3.37 -10.25
N SER A 17 4.42 2.36 -9.85
CA SER A 17 4.93 1.01 -9.62
C SER A 17 5.26 0.31 -10.94
N THR A 18 6.51 -0.15 -11.11
CA THR A 18 6.95 -0.95 -12.28
C THR A 18 6.23 -2.29 -12.41
N ARG A 19 5.54 -2.76 -11.36
CA ARG A 19 4.72 -3.98 -11.39
C ARG A 19 3.55 -3.84 -12.36
N GLY A 20 3.02 -2.62 -12.53
CA GLY A 20 1.72 -2.40 -13.18
C GLY A 20 0.55 -2.88 -12.30
N GLY A 21 -0.58 -2.17 -12.36
CA GLY A 21 -1.79 -2.53 -11.61
C GLY A 21 -1.69 -2.34 -10.09
N VAL A 22 -0.64 -1.69 -9.57
CA VAL A 22 -0.61 -1.24 -8.17
C VAL A 22 -0.60 0.27 -8.15
N SER A 23 -1.54 0.85 -7.40
CA SER A 23 -1.64 2.30 -7.22
C SER A 23 -2.03 2.62 -5.79
N VAL A 24 -1.51 3.73 -5.29
CA VAL A 24 -1.96 4.32 -4.03
C VAL A 24 -2.84 5.51 -4.37
N VAL A 25 -4.02 5.62 -3.77
CA VAL A 25 -4.90 6.78 -3.89
C VAL A 25 -5.04 7.41 -2.52
N THR A 26 -4.79 8.71 -2.42
CA THR A 26 -4.89 9.42 -1.14
C THR A 26 -6.04 10.41 -1.22
N GLU A 27 -7.08 10.16 -0.43
CA GLU A 27 -8.20 11.09 -0.27
C GLU A 27 -7.93 12.00 0.93
N LYS A 28 -7.95 13.32 0.67
CA LYS A 28 -7.71 14.35 1.68
C LYS A 28 -9.05 15.00 2.03
N GLY A 29 -9.46 14.84 3.29
CA GLY A 29 -10.59 15.54 3.90
C GLY A 29 -10.32 15.76 5.40
N ASP A 30 -11.39 15.86 6.21
CA ASP A 30 -11.28 15.94 7.68
C ASP A 30 -10.51 14.74 8.27
N SER A 31 -10.69 13.57 7.65
CA SER A 31 -9.79 12.42 7.79
C SER A 31 -9.05 12.21 6.47
N THR A 32 -7.76 11.90 6.54
CA THR A 32 -6.98 11.52 5.37
C THR A 32 -6.96 10.00 5.27
N THR A 33 -7.49 9.48 4.17
CA THR A 33 -7.54 8.03 3.92
C THR A 33 -6.63 7.69 2.74
N SER A 34 -5.79 6.67 2.91
CA SER A 34 -4.96 6.15 1.83
C SER A 34 -5.46 4.77 1.43
N PHE A 35 -5.77 4.61 0.16
CA PHE A 35 -6.18 3.36 -0.45
C PHE A 35 -5.00 2.77 -1.21
N LEU A 36 -4.70 1.50 -0.92
CA LEU A 36 -3.82 0.69 -1.74
C LEU A 36 -4.69 -0.18 -2.65
N LEU A 37 -4.50 -0.06 -3.95
CA LEU A 37 -5.19 -0.84 -4.95
C LEU A 37 -4.17 -1.78 -5.60
N VAL A 38 -4.45 -3.09 -5.58
CA VAL A 38 -3.62 -4.13 -6.21
C VAL A 38 -4.52 -4.92 -7.16
N GLN A 39 -4.33 -4.71 -8.46
CA GLN A 39 -5.00 -5.44 -9.53
C GLN A 39 -4.22 -6.70 -9.89
N GLU A 40 -4.93 -7.76 -10.29
CA GLU A 40 -4.33 -9.06 -10.64
C GLU A 40 -3.34 -9.53 -9.57
N ALA A 41 -3.81 -9.60 -8.31
CA ALA A 41 -2.95 -9.93 -7.17
C ALA A 41 -2.25 -11.28 -7.38
N LYS A 42 -0.95 -11.29 -7.14
CA LYS A 42 -0.06 -12.46 -7.22
C LYS A 42 0.43 -12.81 -5.82
N PRO A 43 0.82 -14.06 -5.56
CA PRO A 43 1.41 -14.45 -4.27
C PRO A 43 2.60 -13.56 -3.85
N SER A 44 3.35 -13.02 -4.80
CA SER A 44 4.45 -12.07 -4.59
C SER A 44 4.05 -10.71 -4.01
N ASP A 45 2.76 -10.35 -4.06
CA ASP A 45 2.26 -9.11 -3.45
C ASP A 45 1.96 -9.29 -1.95
N SER A 46 2.07 -10.51 -1.44
CA SER A 46 2.00 -10.76 0.00
C SER A 46 3.13 -10.03 0.72
N GLY A 47 2.86 -9.49 1.90
CA GLY A 47 3.88 -8.80 2.67
C GLY A 47 3.33 -7.85 3.71
N ARG A 48 4.24 -7.11 4.35
CA ARG A 48 3.89 -6.07 5.33
C ARG A 48 3.75 -4.74 4.63
N TYR A 49 2.55 -4.16 4.73
CA TYR A 49 2.20 -2.85 4.21
C TYR A 49 2.09 -1.87 5.38
N THR A 50 2.83 -0.78 5.31
CA THR A 50 2.88 0.24 6.35
C THR A 50 2.37 1.56 5.81
N CYS A 51 1.36 2.13 6.45
CA CYS A 51 0.95 3.51 6.25
C CYS A 51 1.79 4.40 7.17
N ASN A 52 2.52 5.34 6.57
CA ASN A 52 3.41 6.25 7.27
C ASN A 52 2.97 7.71 7.03
N PRO A 53 2.06 8.24 7.86
CA PRO A 53 1.61 9.63 7.76
C PRO A 53 2.64 10.62 8.33
N SER A 54 2.77 11.80 7.72
CA SER A 54 3.76 12.82 8.13
C SER A 54 3.57 13.40 9.54
N ASN A 55 2.41 13.20 10.16
CA ASN A 55 1.99 13.85 11.42
C ASN A 55 1.40 12.88 12.46
N ALA A 56 1.51 11.56 12.24
CA ALA A 56 1.00 10.55 13.16
C ALA A 56 1.90 9.32 13.17
N GLN A 57 1.65 8.38 14.09
CA GLN A 57 2.44 7.15 14.15
C GLN A 57 2.12 6.23 12.96
N PRO A 58 3.14 5.54 12.40
CA PRO A 58 2.93 4.54 11.36
C PRO A 58 2.04 3.40 11.85
N LYS A 59 1.24 2.85 10.93
CA LYS A 59 0.45 1.64 11.17
C LYS A 59 0.73 0.62 10.09
N SER A 60 0.86 -0.65 10.48
CA SER A 60 1.22 -1.74 9.58
C SER A 60 0.17 -2.83 9.60
N ILE A 61 -0.06 -3.43 8.43
CA ILE A 61 -0.87 -4.62 8.23
C ILE A 61 -0.07 -5.65 7.44
N THR A 62 -0.40 -6.94 7.60
CA THR A 62 0.17 -8.01 6.79
C THR A 62 -0.89 -8.53 5.84
N VAL A 63 -0.56 -8.57 4.55
CA VAL A 63 -1.43 -9.08 3.48
C VAL A 63 -0.90 -10.42 3.01
N HIS A 64 -1.82 -11.37 2.84
CA HIS A 64 -1.54 -12.70 2.29
C HIS A 64 -2.39 -12.89 1.03
N VAL A 65 -1.75 -13.06 -0.12
CA VAL A 65 -2.38 -13.38 -1.40
C VAL A 65 -2.22 -14.87 -1.64
N LEU A 66 -3.35 -15.55 -1.82
CA LEU A 66 -3.42 -16.99 -2.06
C LEU A 66 -3.96 -17.22 -3.47
N ASN A 67 -3.46 -18.24 -4.16
CA ASN A 67 -4.11 -18.72 -5.36
C ASN A 67 -5.33 -19.54 -4.93
N GLY A 68 -6.50 -19.25 -5.51
CA GLY A 68 -7.65 -20.14 -5.38
C GLY A 68 -7.33 -21.48 -6.06
N GLU A 69 -7.76 -22.58 -5.46
CA GLU A 69 -7.76 -23.91 -6.10
C GLU A 69 -8.73 -23.96 -7.30
#